data_AF-A0AAW2I0P8-F1
#
_entry.id   AF-A0AAW2I0P8-F1
#
_cell.length_a   1.000
_cell.length_b   1.000
_cell.length_c   1.000
_cell.angle_alpha   90.00
_cell.angle_beta   90.00
_cell.angle_gamma   90.00
#
_symmetry.space_group_name_H-M   'P 1'
#
loop_
_entity.id
_entity.type
_entity.pdbx_description
1 polymer ?
#
loop_
_entity_poly.entity_id
_entity_poly.type
_entity_poly.pdbx_seq_one_letter_code
_entity_poly.pdbx_strand_id
1 'polypeptide(L)'
;MILRRRCSNVILALSFFTLIVIANIYFVYLTIEEKDVKLVEEKPQTVQTIKSSEKKSVRRSSSNVNQLKQKYYLAQAGNPITATLNAAEKIQKAVAELPPIYRNISTSHKVILNRILNNLQPNVNISPGLWKVAEKWVTGTQVIPENVPLLGSVLNTLCSSKIIKAGNTKKGTQLKVLLTLEGGQKALFKPQWYLRDEIINGPVYAGRDRHNAEVAAFHLSLLLNIRRVPLIVGRKINLRREIMPVASTELLDTFYQEGNNTCFYGVCMYCEPQSPVCAKKDIMEGAVIMWLPSDIRFERYPSPWQRSYKSELVARWEVEEKYCDKVKNSKPYSLETSSLLLDLIDAAIFDFLLDNGDRHHYEVPTNMNPASVFLFDNGKSFGNPHRDHLDILAPLYQCCLLRRKTWERLKLFTGGTLSSSLEQTLKYSHISPVLTNAHLHALDRRLLYIFAAVEICMKENGVFKVLV
;
A
#
# COMPACT_ATOMS: atom_id res chain seq x y z
N MET A 1 49.30 -59.58 -21.12
CA MET A 1 48.98 -58.42 -20.25
C MET A 1 47.92 -57.47 -20.84
N ILE A 2 46.97 -57.95 -21.65
CA ILE A 2 45.93 -57.10 -22.29
C ILE A 2 44.49 -57.53 -21.92
N LEU A 3 44.26 -58.77 -21.46
CA LEU A 3 42.95 -59.19 -20.94
C LEU A 3 42.63 -58.68 -19.52
N ARG A 4 43.64 -58.37 -18.69
CA ARG A 4 43.43 -57.94 -17.30
C ARG A 4 42.95 -56.48 -17.15
N ARG A 5 43.24 -55.61 -18.14
CA ARG A 5 42.84 -54.19 -18.13
C ARG A 5 41.40 -53.95 -18.60
N ARG A 6 40.84 -54.83 -19.46
CA ARG A 6 39.44 -54.70 -19.91
C ARG A 6 38.41 -55.15 -18.86
N CYS A 7 38.74 -56.16 -18.03
CA CYS A 7 37.86 -56.55 -16.91
C CYS A 7 37.78 -55.48 -15.81
N SER A 8 38.89 -54.77 -15.51
CA SER A 8 38.91 -53.77 -14.43
C SER A 8 38.00 -52.56 -14.73
N ASN A 9 37.92 -52.11 -15.98
CA ASN A 9 37.08 -50.97 -16.36
C ASN A 9 35.59 -51.33 -16.44
N VAL A 10 35.26 -52.59 -16.77
CA VAL A 10 33.87 -53.07 -16.77
C VAL A 10 33.36 -53.25 -15.34
N ILE A 11 34.20 -53.74 -14.42
CA ILE A 11 33.84 -53.85 -13.00
C ILE A 11 33.63 -52.46 -12.38
N LEU A 12 34.48 -51.48 -12.72
CA LEU A 12 34.31 -50.10 -12.23
C LEU A 12 33.01 -49.46 -12.76
N ALA A 13 32.68 -49.66 -14.04
CA ALA A 13 31.45 -49.14 -14.63
C ALA A 13 30.18 -49.80 -14.04
N LEU A 14 30.21 -51.11 -13.81
CA LEU A 14 29.12 -51.83 -13.14
C LEU A 14 28.94 -51.36 -11.69
N SER A 15 30.03 -51.14 -10.94
CA SER A 15 29.95 -50.63 -9.57
C SER A 15 29.34 -49.22 -9.49
N PHE A 16 29.66 -48.35 -10.46
CA PHE A 16 29.12 -46.99 -10.52
C PHE A 16 27.64 -47.00 -10.90
N PHE A 17 27.25 -47.86 -11.84
CA PHE A 17 25.86 -48.03 -12.23
C PHE A 17 25.01 -48.59 -11.09
N THR A 18 25.51 -49.58 -10.33
CA THR A 18 24.81 -50.09 -9.14
C THR A 18 24.64 -49.02 -8.07
N LEU A 19 25.62 -48.14 -7.88
CA LEU A 19 25.53 -47.05 -6.89
C LEU A 19 24.48 -46.02 -7.27
N ILE A 20 24.37 -45.68 -8.57
CA ILE A 20 23.33 -44.79 -9.10
C ILE A 20 21.94 -45.41 -8.96
N VAL A 21 21.79 -46.71 -9.23
CA VAL A 21 20.50 -47.40 -9.08
C VAL A 21 20.09 -47.46 -7.61
N ILE A 22 21.01 -47.77 -6.69
CA ILE A 22 20.73 -47.78 -5.24
C ILE A 22 20.35 -46.38 -4.75
N ALA A 23 21.06 -45.33 -5.19
CA ALA A 23 20.75 -43.96 -4.83
C ALA A 23 19.37 -43.51 -5.35
N ASN A 24 19.00 -43.90 -6.58
CA ASN A 24 17.68 -43.60 -7.13
C ASN A 24 16.56 -44.40 -6.43
N ILE A 25 16.79 -45.68 -6.09
CA ILE A 25 15.82 -46.48 -5.32
C ILE A 25 15.64 -45.88 -3.91
N TYR A 26 16.72 -45.43 -3.27
CA TYR A 26 16.65 -44.75 -1.97
C TYR A 26 15.88 -43.42 -2.05
N PHE A 27 16.08 -42.64 -3.12
CA PHE A 27 15.34 -41.39 -3.35
C PHE A 27 13.85 -41.63 -3.63
N VAL A 28 13.51 -42.71 -4.34
CA VAL A 28 12.13 -43.17 -4.56
C VAL A 28 11.51 -43.68 -3.25
N TYR A 29 12.25 -44.41 -2.43
CA TYR A 29 11.79 -44.86 -1.11
C TYR A 29 11.47 -43.69 -0.19
N LEU A 30 12.34 -42.66 -0.13
CA LEU A 30 12.11 -41.43 0.63
C LEU A 30 10.91 -40.62 0.14
N THR A 31 10.59 -40.65 -1.16
CA THR A 31 9.41 -39.95 -1.72
C THR A 31 8.11 -40.75 -1.56
N ILE A 32 8.20 -42.06 -1.31
CA ILE A 32 7.04 -42.92 -1.01
C ILE A 32 6.70 -42.90 0.49
N GLU A 33 7.69 -42.82 1.38
CA GLU A 33 7.46 -42.73 2.84
C GLU A 33 6.82 -41.40 3.30
N GLU A 34 6.85 -40.35 2.50
CA GLU A 34 6.17 -39.07 2.80
C GLU A 34 4.68 -39.03 2.41
N LYS A 35 4.15 -40.09 1.76
CA LYS A 35 2.80 -40.08 1.17
C LYS A 35 1.77 -41.05 1.75
N ASP A 36 2.08 -41.81 2.78
CA ASP A 36 1.09 -42.65 3.48
C ASP A 36 1.04 -42.35 4.98
N VAL A 37 -0.16 -42.53 5.58
CA VAL A 37 -0.63 -42.23 6.97
C VAL A 37 -1.38 -40.89 7.05
N LYS A 38 -2.71 -40.77 6.96
CA LYS A 38 -3.86 -41.68 7.18
C LYS A 38 -5.09 -41.23 6.36
N LEU A 39 -5.69 -42.18 5.64
CA LEU A 39 -7.13 -42.21 5.37
C LEU A 39 -7.75 -43.27 6.29
N VAL A 40 -8.83 -42.92 6.99
CA VAL A 40 -9.71 -43.88 7.69
C VAL A 40 -11.10 -43.77 7.04
N GLU A 41 -11.41 -44.84 6.32
CA GLU A 41 -12.71 -45.52 6.09
C GLU A 41 -13.95 -44.72 5.64
N GLU A 42 -14.36 -45.00 4.39
CA GLU A 42 -15.72 -44.81 3.85
C GLU A 42 -16.64 -46.00 4.16
N LYS A 43 -17.97 -45.73 4.23
CA LYS A 43 -19.06 -46.36 3.41
C LYS A 43 -20.46 -45.92 3.90
N PRO A 44 -21.57 -46.06 3.12
CA PRO A 44 -21.72 -45.96 1.66
C PRO A 44 -22.92 -45.09 1.18
N GLN A 45 -22.78 -44.63 -0.06
CA GLN A 45 -23.71 -44.16 -1.12
C GLN A 45 -25.25 -44.20 -0.96
N THR A 46 -25.89 -43.13 -1.47
CA THR A 46 -27.10 -43.20 -2.35
C THR A 46 -27.14 -42.07 -3.40
N VAL A 47 -26.75 -42.43 -4.62
CA VAL A 47 -27.27 -42.17 -6.00
C VAL A 47 -28.24 -41.01 -6.32
N GLN A 48 -27.86 -40.24 -7.38
CA GLN A 48 -28.62 -39.43 -8.37
C GLN A 48 -29.39 -38.17 -7.88
N THR A 49 -29.29 -36.99 -8.52
CA THR A 49 -29.57 -36.73 -9.95
C THR A 49 -29.05 -35.34 -10.37
N ILE A 50 -28.51 -35.24 -11.58
CA ILE A 50 -28.16 -33.98 -12.26
C ILE A 50 -29.44 -33.31 -12.77
N LYS A 51 -29.68 -32.04 -12.38
CA LYS A 51 -30.44 -31.08 -13.20
C LYS A 51 -29.87 -29.67 -13.04
N SER A 52 -29.45 -29.12 -14.17
CA SER A 52 -29.11 -27.73 -14.42
C SER A 52 -30.33 -26.82 -14.36
N SER A 53 -30.22 -25.67 -13.69
CA SER A 53 -30.82 -24.41 -14.16
C SER A 53 -30.32 -23.23 -13.33
N GLU A 54 -29.95 -22.17 -14.02
CA GLU A 54 -29.45 -20.88 -13.57
C GLU A 54 -30.28 -20.25 -12.44
N LYS A 55 -29.58 -19.69 -11.44
CA LYS A 55 -29.97 -18.46 -10.74
C LYS A 55 -28.70 -17.77 -10.24
N LYS A 56 -28.30 -16.69 -10.93
CA LYS A 56 -27.26 -15.75 -10.49
C LYS A 56 -27.68 -15.13 -9.15
N SER A 57 -27.04 -15.54 -8.05
CA SER A 57 -27.07 -14.79 -6.79
C SER A 57 -25.70 -14.18 -6.53
N VAL A 58 -25.68 -12.86 -6.41
CA VAL A 58 -24.54 -12.03 -5.99
C VAL A 58 -24.01 -12.52 -4.64
N ARG A 59 -22.84 -13.18 -4.62
CA ARG A 59 -22.16 -13.57 -3.38
C ARG A 59 -21.50 -12.33 -2.75
N ARG A 60 -22.06 -11.87 -1.62
CA ARG A 60 -21.52 -10.82 -0.74
C ARG A 60 -20.34 -11.33 0.10
N SER A 61 -19.29 -10.52 0.19
CA SER A 61 -18.33 -10.27 1.30
C SER A 61 -17.91 -11.37 2.30
N SER A 62 -17.96 -12.66 1.97
CA SER A 62 -17.51 -13.74 2.87
C SER A 62 -15.98 -13.93 2.93
N SER A 63 -15.21 -13.26 2.07
CA SER A 63 -13.76 -13.48 1.94
C SER A 63 -12.94 -12.91 3.11
N ASN A 64 -13.32 -11.73 3.61
CA ASN A 64 -12.56 -11.02 4.66
C ASN A 64 -12.59 -11.78 6.01
N VAL A 65 -13.77 -12.27 6.41
CA VAL A 65 -13.95 -13.05 7.64
C VAL A 65 -13.25 -14.40 7.55
N ASN A 66 -13.29 -15.05 6.38
CA ASN A 66 -12.70 -16.38 6.20
C ASN A 66 -11.16 -16.38 6.23
N GLN A 67 -10.49 -15.32 5.77
CA GLN A 67 -9.03 -15.21 5.88
C GLN A 67 -8.56 -14.83 7.27
N LEU A 68 -9.32 -13.99 7.99
CA LEU A 68 -9.09 -13.77 9.41
C LEU A 68 -9.30 -15.08 10.21
N LYS A 69 -10.32 -15.88 9.85
CA LYS A 69 -10.53 -17.23 10.38
C LYS A 69 -9.38 -18.19 10.01
N GLN A 70 -8.76 -18.04 8.85
CA GLN A 70 -7.61 -18.86 8.45
C GLN A 70 -6.35 -18.53 9.26
N LYS A 71 -6.11 -17.25 9.58
CA LYS A 71 -5.08 -16.83 10.55
C LYS A 71 -5.40 -17.36 11.96
N TYR A 72 -6.68 -17.40 12.33
CA TYR A 72 -7.19 -17.99 13.58
C TYR A 72 -6.94 -19.51 13.71
N TYR A 73 -6.99 -20.27 12.62
CA TYR A 73 -6.67 -21.71 12.66
C TYR A 73 -5.16 -21.99 12.82
N LEU A 74 -4.29 -21.08 12.42
CA LEU A 74 -2.84 -21.20 12.60
C LEU A 74 -2.33 -20.66 13.96
N ALA A 75 -3.15 -19.89 14.68
CA ALA A 75 -2.80 -19.22 15.93
C ALA A 75 -3.34 -19.93 17.20
N GLN A 76 -3.51 -21.26 17.18
CA GLN A 76 -3.96 -22.00 18.36
C GLN A 76 -2.81 -22.41 19.29
N ALA A 77 -2.37 -21.43 20.08
CA ALA A 77 -1.76 -21.61 21.39
C ALA A 77 -2.08 -20.39 22.29
N GLY A 78 -3.38 -20.16 22.56
CA GLY A 78 -3.78 -19.54 23.82
C GLY A 78 -4.30 -18.09 23.86
N ASN A 79 -4.41 -17.34 22.76
CA ASN A 79 -5.17 -16.07 22.76
C ASN A 79 -5.75 -15.73 21.38
N PRO A 80 -7.09 -15.84 21.17
CA PRO A 80 -7.70 -15.54 19.88
C PRO A 80 -7.62 -14.04 19.53
N ILE A 81 -7.57 -13.72 18.23
CA ILE A 81 -7.62 -12.36 17.63
C ILE A 81 -9.03 -11.73 17.83
N THR A 82 -9.60 -11.81 19.03
CA THR A 82 -11.01 -11.50 19.30
C THR A 82 -11.32 -10.03 19.09
N ALA A 83 -10.46 -9.11 19.53
CA ALA A 83 -10.73 -7.69 19.48
C ALA A 83 -10.95 -7.19 18.04
N THR A 84 -10.02 -7.47 17.13
CA THR A 84 -10.16 -7.03 15.72
C THR A 84 -11.24 -7.82 14.97
N LEU A 85 -11.43 -9.11 15.26
CA LEU A 85 -12.50 -9.91 14.65
C LEU A 85 -13.88 -9.40 15.03
N ASN A 86 -14.12 -9.20 16.33
CA ASN A 86 -15.38 -8.71 16.85
C ASN A 86 -15.69 -7.31 16.29
N ALA A 87 -14.69 -6.43 16.25
CA ALA A 87 -14.84 -5.11 15.65
C ALA A 87 -15.18 -5.18 14.15
N ALA A 88 -14.46 -6.02 13.39
CA ALA A 88 -14.70 -6.18 11.96
C ALA A 88 -16.11 -6.71 11.67
N GLU A 89 -16.57 -7.73 12.40
CA GLU A 89 -17.93 -8.26 12.25
C GLU A 89 -19.00 -7.23 12.61
N LYS A 90 -18.79 -6.47 13.69
CA LYS A 90 -19.68 -5.41 14.13
C LYS A 90 -19.79 -4.29 13.09
N ILE A 91 -18.66 -3.82 12.56
CA ILE A 91 -18.61 -2.80 11.51
C ILE A 91 -19.31 -3.29 10.24
N GLN A 92 -19.05 -4.54 9.82
CA GLN A 92 -19.69 -5.12 8.64
C GLN A 92 -21.21 -5.19 8.77
N LYS A 93 -21.73 -5.61 9.92
CA LYS A 93 -23.17 -5.64 10.20
C LYS A 93 -23.77 -4.23 10.20
N ALA A 94 -23.11 -3.29 10.87
CA ALA A 94 -23.58 -1.91 10.99
C ALA A 94 -23.69 -1.17 9.65
N VAL A 95 -22.93 -1.57 8.61
CA VAL A 95 -23.11 -0.99 7.27
C VAL A 95 -24.55 -1.13 6.79
N ALA A 96 -25.22 -2.26 7.01
CA ALA A 96 -26.60 -2.45 6.56
C ALA A 96 -27.59 -1.50 7.25
N GLU A 97 -27.28 -1.08 8.48
CA GLU A 97 -28.10 -0.21 9.32
C GLU A 97 -27.76 1.29 9.16
N LEU A 98 -26.75 1.63 8.35
CA LEU A 98 -26.34 3.02 8.14
C LEU A 98 -27.50 3.88 7.63
N PRO A 99 -27.68 5.09 8.19
CA PRO A 99 -28.65 6.06 7.70
C PRO A 99 -28.54 6.31 6.18
N PRO A 100 -29.67 6.51 5.46
CA PRO A 100 -29.66 6.74 4.02
C PRO A 100 -28.78 7.91 3.55
N ILE A 101 -28.54 8.91 4.41
CA ILE A 101 -27.70 10.08 4.10
C ILE A 101 -26.29 9.70 3.63
N TYR A 102 -25.72 8.59 4.11
CA TYR A 102 -24.39 8.12 3.71
C TYR A 102 -24.35 7.52 2.30
N ARG A 103 -25.51 7.12 1.77
CA ARG A 103 -25.68 6.57 0.42
C ARG A 103 -26.22 7.59 -0.58
N ASN A 104 -26.79 8.69 -0.08
CA ASN A 104 -27.27 9.78 -0.92
C ASN A 104 -26.08 10.59 -1.45
N ILE A 105 -26.17 10.99 -2.71
CA ILE A 105 -25.16 11.83 -3.37
C ILE A 105 -25.12 13.18 -2.66
N SER A 106 -23.99 13.51 -2.05
CA SER A 106 -23.73 14.85 -1.54
C SER A 106 -23.43 15.80 -2.69
N THR A 107 -24.09 16.95 -2.78
CA THR A 107 -23.78 17.98 -3.78
C THR A 107 -22.57 18.83 -3.39
N SER A 108 -22.22 18.85 -2.11
CA SER A 108 -21.15 19.67 -1.53
C SER A 108 -19.75 19.29 -2.03
N HIS A 109 -19.53 18.04 -2.49
CA HIS A 109 -18.24 17.63 -3.05
C HIS A 109 -17.83 18.49 -4.26
N LYS A 110 -18.80 18.96 -5.07
CA LYS A 110 -18.54 19.68 -6.33
C LYS A 110 -17.73 20.94 -6.12
N VAL A 111 -18.01 21.69 -5.05
CA VAL A 111 -17.29 22.95 -4.74
C VAL A 111 -15.81 22.67 -4.49
N ILE A 112 -15.52 21.63 -3.70
CA ILE A 112 -14.15 21.22 -3.38
C ILE A 112 -13.45 20.64 -4.60
N LEU A 113 -14.14 19.78 -5.34
CA LEU A 113 -13.61 19.17 -6.55
C LEU A 113 -13.22 20.24 -7.57
N ASN A 114 -14.11 21.18 -7.89
CA ASN A 114 -13.83 22.26 -8.83
C ASN A 114 -12.63 23.10 -8.38
N ARG A 115 -12.50 23.41 -7.10
CA ARG A 115 -11.33 24.12 -6.56
C ARG A 115 -10.04 23.33 -6.78
N ILE A 116 -10.06 22.02 -6.52
CA ILE A 116 -8.89 21.14 -6.72
C ILE A 116 -8.55 21.04 -8.21
N LEU A 117 -9.54 20.83 -9.08
CA LEU A 117 -9.32 20.74 -10.53
C LEU A 117 -8.72 22.04 -11.09
N ASN A 118 -9.18 23.20 -10.62
CA ASN A 118 -8.60 24.49 -10.99
C ASN A 118 -7.14 24.60 -10.54
N ASN A 119 -6.81 24.16 -9.32
CA ASN A 119 -5.43 24.18 -8.83
C ASN A 119 -4.54 23.16 -9.55
N LEU A 120 -5.08 22.08 -10.10
CA LEU A 120 -4.33 21.08 -10.88
C LEU A 120 -4.03 21.54 -12.31
N GLN A 121 -4.69 22.59 -12.81
CA GLN A 121 -4.37 23.17 -14.12
C GLN A 121 -3.05 23.96 -14.05
N PRO A 122 -2.06 23.66 -14.90
CA PRO A 122 -0.87 24.49 -15.03
C PRO A 122 -1.25 25.87 -15.57
N ASN A 123 -0.74 26.92 -14.94
CA ASN A 123 -1.00 28.32 -15.28
C ASN A 123 0.28 29.15 -15.49
N VAL A 124 1.45 28.56 -15.25
CA VAL A 124 2.76 29.15 -15.58
C VAL A 124 3.65 28.11 -16.24
N ASN A 125 4.64 28.59 -16.99
CA ASN A 125 5.59 27.73 -17.69
C ASN A 125 6.48 26.93 -16.72
N ILE A 126 6.94 25.76 -17.19
CA ILE A 126 7.90 24.92 -16.48
C ILE A 126 9.15 25.75 -16.14
N SER A 127 9.51 25.80 -14.85
CA SER A 127 10.65 26.58 -14.40
C SER A 127 11.26 26.01 -13.11
N PRO A 128 12.59 25.91 -13.02
CA PRO A 128 13.30 25.60 -11.77
C PRO A 128 12.95 26.54 -10.60
N GLY A 129 12.49 27.76 -10.87
CA GLY A 129 12.07 28.70 -9.83
C GLY A 129 10.86 28.20 -9.01
N LEU A 130 10.07 27.27 -9.55
CA LEU A 130 8.90 26.71 -8.89
C LEU A 130 9.25 25.78 -7.72
N TRP A 131 10.48 25.26 -7.63
CA TRP A 131 10.94 24.50 -6.46
C TRP A 131 10.88 25.35 -5.20
N LYS A 132 11.38 26.59 -5.25
CA LYS A 132 11.32 27.54 -4.13
C LYS A 132 9.90 27.91 -3.73
N VAL A 133 8.94 27.83 -4.65
CA VAL A 133 7.53 28.04 -4.33
C VAL A 133 7.00 26.88 -3.50
N ALA A 134 7.26 25.64 -3.96
CA ALA A 134 6.83 24.44 -3.27
C ALA A 134 7.53 24.24 -1.91
N GLU A 135 8.81 24.60 -1.78
CA GLU A 135 9.53 24.57 -0.51
C GLU A 135 8.84 25.44 0.56
N LYS A 136 8.37 26.64 0.18
CA LYS A 136 7.67 27.57 1.09
C LYS A 136 6.29 27.08 1.55
N TRP A 137 5.73 26.05 0.92
CA TRP A 137 4.46 25.47 1.32
C TRP A 137 4.56 24.58 2.56
N VAL A 138 5.75 24.02 2.79
CA VAL A 138 5.95 23.00 3.81
C VAL A 138 6.07 23.64 5.19
N THR A 139 5.26 23.15 6.12
CA THR A 139 5.30 23.48 7.55
C THR A 139 5.35 22.20 8.36
N GLY A 140 5.43 22.29 9.69
CA GLY A 140 5.40 21.10 10.55
C GLY A 140 4.10 20.29 10.48
N THR A 141 3.04 20.81 9.85
CA THR A 141 1.72 20.16 9.79
C THR A 141 1.20 19.90 8.38
N GLN A 142 1.88 20.38 7.33
CA GLN A 142 1.44 20.23 5.94
C GLN A 142 2.60 20.38 4.94
N VAL A 143 2.44 19.75 3.77
CA VAL A 143 3.25 19.88 2.56
C VAL A 143 2.67 20.92 1.60
N ILE A 144 1.34 21.11 1.61
CA ILE A 144 0.61 21.98 0.69
C ILE A 144 -0.44 22.82 1.41
N PRO A 145 -0.47 24.16 1.25
CA PRO A 145 -1.46 25.02 1.89
C PRO A 145 -2.84 24.88 1.25
N GLU A 146 -3.89 25.32 1.95
CA GLU A 146 -5.27 25.22 1.47
C GLU A 146 -5.50 25.87 0.10
N ASN A 147 -5.02 27.10 -0.03
CA ASN A 147 -5.00 27.82 -1.29
C ASN A 147 -3.63 27.61 -1.97
N VAL A 148 -3.62 26.86 -3.07
CA VAL A 148 -2.40 26.46 -3.77
C VAL A 148 -2.55 26.64 -5.29
N PRO A 149 -2.65 27.89 -5.79
CA PRO A 149 -2.97 28.18 -7.19
C PRO A 149 -1.88 27.75 -8.18
N LEU A 150 -0.65 27.49 -7.70
CA LEU A 150 0.48 27.06 -8.52
C LEU A 150 0.71 25.54 -8.46
N LEU A 151 -0.21 24.76 -7.86
CA LEU A 151 -0.04 23.31 -7.70
C LEU A 151 0.18 22.61 -9.05
N GLY A 152 -0.70 22.84 -10.02
CA GLY A 152 -0.62 22.25 -11.36
C GLY A 152 0.69 22.58 -12.06
N SER A 153 1.16 23.82 -11.92
CA SER A 153 2.43 24.27 -12.48
C SER A 153 3.64 23.59 -11.83
N VAL A 154 3.64 23.43 -10.50
CA VAL A 154 4.68 22.68 -9.77
C VAL A 154 4.67 21.21 -10.16
N LEU A 155 3.51 20.57 -10.23
CA LEU A 155 3.39 19.16 -10.64
C LEU A 155 3.82 18.96 -12.10
N ASN A 156 3.44 19.87 -13.00
CA ASN A 156 3.88 19.83 -14.40
C ASN A 156 5.41 19.98 -14.53
N THR A 157 5.99 20.86 -13.71
CA THR A 157 7.46 21.02 -13.62
C THR A 157 8.10 19.73 -13.09
N LEU A 158 7.56 19.12 -12.03
CA LEU A 158 8.04 17.84 -11.49
C LEU A 158 8.00 16.72 -12.52
N CYS A 159 6.96 16.69 -13.36
CA CYS A 159 6.81 15.70 -14.42
C CYS A 159 7.80 15.91 -15.59
N SER A 160 8.11 17.17 -15.93
CA SER A 160 8.77 17.50 -17.20
C SER A 160 10.23 17.92 -17.05
N SER A 161 10.69 18.29 -15.86
CA SER A 161 12.06 18.76 -15.65
C SER A 161 13.10 17.72 -16.05
N LYS A 162 14.18 18.18 -16.68
CA LYS A 162 15.31 17.34 -17.07
C LYS A 162 15.94 16.68 -15.84
N ILE A 163 16.23 15.39 -15.94
CA ILE A 163 16.99 14.66 -14.92
C ILE A 163 18.47 14.89 -15.19
N ILE A 164 19.19 15.40 -14.20
CA ILE A 164 20.61 15.75 -14.32
C ILE A 164 21.53 14.82 -13.53
N LYS A 165 21.00 14.08 -12.56
CA LYS A 165 21.67 12.99 -11.84
C LYS A 165 20.66 11.90 -11.46
N ALA A 166 21.08 10.65 -11.54
CA ALA A 166 20.35 9.49 -11.05
C ALA A 166 21.28 8.62 -10.20
N GLY A 167 20.78 8.04 -9.11
CA GLY A 167 21.58 7.16 -8.28
C GLY A 167 20.76 6.31 -7.32
N ASN A 168 21.43 5.42 -6.61
CA ASN A 168 20.77 4.58 -5.61
C ASN A 168 20.42 5.38 -4.35
N THR A 169 19.34 4.98 -3.68
CA THR A 169 19.10 5.44 -2.31
C THR A 169 19.93 4.59 -1.34
N LYS A 170 20.70 5.23 -0.44
CA LYS A 170 21.56 4.52 0.52
C LYS A 170 20.81 3.62 1.52
N LYS A 171 19.48 3.72 1.62
CA LYS A 171 18.63 2.99 2.57
C LYS A 171 17.26 2.67 1.96
N GLY A 172 16.80 1.43 2.11
CA GLY A 172 15.46 1.01 1.70
C GLY A 172 15.35 -0.50 1.45
N THR A 173 14.15 -1.03 1.62
CA THR A 173 13.84 -2.43 1.31
C THR A 173 13.47 -2.65 -0.15
N GLN A 174 12.79 -1.67 -0.76
CA GLN A 174 12.29 -1.74 -2.14
C GLN A 174 13.11 -0.88 -3.11
N LEU A 175 13.02 -1.22 -4.40
CA LEU A 175 13.68 -0.50 -5.49
C LEU A 175 13.15 0.93 -5.61
N LYS A 176 14.06 1.89 -5.54
CA LYS A 176 13.80 3.32 -5.79
C LYS A 176 15.09 4.00 -6.25
N VAL A 177 14.96 4.95 -7.17
CA VAL A 177 16.07 5.71 -7.73
C VAL A 177 15.99 7.15 -7.21
N LEU A 178 17.09 7.66 -6.67
CA LEU A 178 17.22 9.07 -6.34
C LEU A 178 17.51 9.86 -7.62
N LEU A 179 16.62 10.80 -7.95
CA LEU A 179 16.79 11.74 -9.04
C LEU A 179 17.19 13.11 -8.50
N THR A 180 18.03 13.82 -9.25
CA THR A 180 18.19 15.27 -9.16
C THR A 180 17.69 15.87 -10.45
N LEU A 181 16.69 16.74 -10.35
CA LEU A 181 16.11 17.47 -11.46
C LEU A 181 16.88 18.78 -11.69
N GLU A 182 16.76 19.33 -12.89
CA GLU A 182 17.25 20.67 -13.20
C GLU A 182 16.75 21.70 -12.17
N GLY A 183 17.66 22.57 -11.70
CA GLY A 183 17.42 23.41 -10.53
C GLY A 183 17.81 22.80 -9.19
N GLY A 184 18.32 21.56 -9.17
CA GLY A 184 18.84 20.90 -7.97
C GLY A 184 17.78 20.20 -7.10
N GLN A 185 16.50 20.25 -7.49
CA GLN A 185 15.43 19.59 -6.76
C GLN A 185 15.62 18.06 -6.76
N LYS A 186 15.64 17.47 -5.56
CA LYS A 186 15.69 16.01 -5.41
C LYS A 186 14.30 15.41 -5.53
N ALA A 187 14.22 14.20 -6.07
CA ALA A 187 13.01 13.40 -6.10
C ALA A 187 13.33 11.91 -6.03
N LEU A 188 12.39 11.10 -5.55
CA LEU A 188 12.46 9.65 -5.64
C LEU A 188 11.66 9.17 -6.84
N PHE A 189 12.22 8.25 -7.61
CA PHE A 189 11.52 7.53 -8.66
C PHE A 189 11.25 6.09 -8.23
N LYS A 190 9.97 5.71 -8.17
CA LYS A 190 9.53 4.33 -7.96
C LYS A 190 9.00 3.78 -9.30
N PRO A 191 9.69 2.80 -9.92
CA PRO A 191 9.30 2.27 -11.23
C PRO A 191 8.04 1.40 -11.14
N GLN A 192 7.39 1.19 -12.28
CA GLN A 192 6.28 0.26 -12.42
C GLN A 192 6.76 -1.20 -12.24
N TRP A 193 6.25 -1.86 -11.20
CA TRP A 193 6.44 -3.31 -10.99
C TRP A 193 5.33 -4.16 -11.59
N TYR A 194 4.10 -3.66 -11.55
CA TYR A 194 2.89 -4.43 -11.86
C TYR A 194 2.03 -3.72 -12.90
N LEU A 195 1.23 -4.51 -13.62
CA LEU A 195 0.15 -3.98 -14.45
C LEU A 195 -0.97 -3.40 -13.56
N ARG A 196 -1.85 -2.58 -14.15
CA ARG A 196 -2.89 -1.88 -13.39
C ARG A 196 -3.95 -2.80 -12.79
N ASP A 197 -4.17 -3.94 -13.42
CA ASP A 197 -5.16 -4.96 -13.09
C ASP A 197 -4.58 -6.12 -12.28
N GLU A 198 -3.28 -6.09 -11.98
CA GLU A 198 -2.62 -7.10 -11.16
C GLU A 198 -3.25 -7.16 -9.76
N ILE A 199 -3.60 -8.38 -9.32
CA ILE A 199 -4.18 -8.62 -8.00
C ILE A 199 -3.11 -9.17 -7.07
N ILE A 200 -2.76 -8.37 -6.06
CA ILE A 200 -1.79 -8.77 -5.05
C ILE A 200 -2.48 -9.64 -4.01
N ASN A 201 -2.07 -10.91 -3.99
CA ASN A 201 -2.55 -11.90 -3.02
C ASN A 201 -1.63 -11.98 -1.79
N GLY A 202 -2.13 -12.61 -0.73
CA GLY A 202 -1.39 -12.81 0.52
C GLY A 202 -1.75 -11.78 1.61
N PRO A 203 -0.82 -11.53 2.56
CA PRO A 203 -0.98 -10.49 3.57
C PRO A 203 -1.16 -9.10 2.94
N VAL A 204 -1.83 -8.20 3.64
CA VAL A 204 -2.11 -6.83 3.15
C VAL A 204 -0.85 -6.01 2.80
N TYR A 205 0.31 -6.37 3.37
CA TYR A 205 1.60 -5.74 3.10
C TYR A 205 2.43 -6.45 2.01
N ALA A 206 1.85 -7.45 1.32
CA ALA A 206 2.53 -8.25 0.30
C ALA A 206 2.87 -7.46 -0.98
N GLY A 207 3.75 -8.05 -1.78
CA GLY A 207 4.21 -7.51 -3.06
C GLY A 207 5.19 -6.34 -2.94
N ARG A 208 5.61 -5.82 -4.10
CA ARG A 208 6.45 -4.63 -4.26
C ARG A 208 5.63 -3.35 -4.17
N ASP A 209 6.32 -2.22 -4.02
CA ASP A 209 5.68 -0.90 -4.09
C ASP A 209 5.07 -0.67 -5.47
N ARG A 210 3.84 -0.17 -5.49
CA ARG A 210 3.08 0.18 -6.69
C ARG A 210 3.16 1.68 -6.92
N HIS A 211 3.71 2.09 -8.07
CA HIS A 211 3.89 3.50 -8.39
C HIS A 211 2.56 4.24 -8.55
N ASN A 212 1.56 3.58 -9.14
CA ASN A 212 0.22 4.14 -9.29
C ASN A 212 -0.48 4.35 -7.94
N ALA A 213 -0.14 3.55 -6.92
CA ALA A 213 -0.65 3.73 -5.57
C ALA A 213 -0.13 5.02 -4.91
N GLU A 214 1.14 5.37 -5.11
CA GLU A 214 1.72 6.64 -4.62
C GLU A 214 1.01 7.85 -5.26
N VAL A 215 0.79 7.81 -6.58
CA VAL A 215 0.07 8.87 -7.30
C VAL A 215 -1.37 8.96 -6.79
N ALA A 216 -2.08 7.84 -6.68
CA ALA A 216 -3.46 7.83 -6.20
C ALA A 216 -3.59 8.33 -4.75
N ALA A 217 -2.64 7.98 -3.88
CA ALA A 217 -2.59 8.46 -2.51
C ALA A 217 -2.49 9.99 -2.45
N PHE A 218 -1.58 10.59 -3.23
CA PHE A 218 -1.46 12.05 -3.30
C PHE A 218 -2.76 12.74 -3.73
N HIS A 219 -3.39 12.26 -4.82
CA HIS A 219 -4.66 12.83 -5.29
C HIS A 219 -5.81 12.65 -4.28
N LEU A 220 -5.90 11.49 -3.63
CA LEU A 220 -6.88 11.25 -2.56
C LEU A 220 -6.64 12.18 -1.36
N SER A 221 -5.38 12.47 -1.04
CA SER A 221 -5.01 13.37 0.05
C SER A 221 -5.53 14.79 -0.20
N LEU A 222 -5.53 15.27 -1.45
CA LEU A 222 -6.15 16.56 -1.82
C LEU A 222 -7.66 16.57 -1.52
N LEU A 223 -8.37 15.51 -1.94
CA LEU A 223 -9.81 15.39 -1.72
C LEU A 223 -10.15 15.33 -0.23
N LEU A 224 -9.40 14.59 0.57
CA LEU A 224 -9.63 14.45 2.00
C LEU A 224 -9.05 15.60 2.84
N ASN A 225 -8.43 16.61 2.20
CA ASN A 225 -7.72 17.69 2.87
C ASN A 225 -6.58 17.19 3.79
N ILE A 226 -6.03 16.02 3.50
CA ILE A 226 -4.88 15.43 4.19
C ILE A 226 -3.63 15.96 3.48
N ARG A 227 -3.10 17.05 4.02
CA ARG A 227 -2.03 17.83 3.38
C ARG A 227 -0.64 17.33 3.72
N ARG A 228 -0.50 16.06 4.09
CA ARG A 228 0.71 15.49 4.72
C ARG A 228 1.40 14.42 3.86
N VAL A 229 0.93 14.26 2.63
CA VAL A 229 1.55 13.43 1.59
C VAL A 229 2.45 14.34 0.73
N PRO A 230 3.68 13.91 0.37
CA PRO A 230 4.54 14.68 -0.51
C PRO A 230 3.90 14.92 -1.88
N LEU A 231 4.45 15.86 -2.67
CA LEU A 231 4.00 16.05 -4.05
C LEU A 231 4.45 14.86 -4.91
N ILE A 232 3.51 14.26 -5.66
CA ILE A 232 3.75 13.05 -6.44
C ILE A 232 3.14 13.20 -7.83
N VAL A 233 3.88 12.81 -8.86
CA VAL A 233 3.38 12.72 -10.25
C VAL A 233 3.72 11.37 -10.85
N GLY A 234 2.88 10.89 -11.75
CA GLY A 234 3.28 9.82 -12.66
C GLY A 234 4.12 10.38 -13.81
N ARG A 235 5.22 9.73 -14.14
CA ARG A 235 6.10 10.10 -15.26
C ARG A 235 6.50 8.86 -16.06
N LYS A 236 6.58 9.01 -17.38
CA LYS A 236 7.21 8.05 -18.29
C LYS A 236 8.61 8.55 -18.62
N ILE A 237 9.63 7.76 -18.31
CA ILE A 237 11.03 8.13 -18.44
C ILE A 237 11.69 7.23 -19.48
N ASN A 238 12.42 7.81 -20.42
CA ASN A 238 13.28 7.05 -21.32
C ASN A 238 14.59 6.68 -20.58
N LEU A 239 14.75 5.41 -20.19
CA LEU A 239 15.89 4.96 -19.39
C LEU A 239 17.24 5.24 -20.07
N ARG A 240 17.35 4.96 -21.38
CA ARG A 240 18.59 5.16 -22.14
C ARG A 240 18.96 6.63 -22.33
N ARG A 241 17.97 7.52 -22.44
CA ARG A 241 18.19 8.94 -22.74
C ARG A 241 18.21 9.84 -21.49
N GLU A 242 17.46 9.48 -20.47
CA GLU A 242 17.23 10.35 -19.29
C GLU A 242 17.85 9.80 -17.99
N ILE A 243 18.10 8.49 -17.87
CA ILE A 243 18.66 7.87 -16.64
C ILE A 243 20.11 7.45 -16.83
N MET A 244 20.37 6.49 -17.74
CA MET A 244 21.69 5.88 -17.91
C MET A 244 22.83 6.90 -18.11
N PRO A 245 22.67 7.99 -18.90
CA PRO A 245 23.75 8.97 -19.12
C PRO A 245 24.11 9.80 -17.88
N VAL A 246 23.24 9.83 -16.87
CA VAL A 246 23.40 10.63 -15.66
C VAL A 246 23.39 9.76 -14.39
N ALA A 247 23.46 8.43 -14.55
CA ALA A 247 23.43 7.47 -13.47
C ALA A 247 24.80 7.36 -12.77
N SER A 248 24.81 7.12 -11.46
CA SER A 248 25.99 6.66 -10.75
C SER A 248 26.43 5.28 -11.27
N THR A 249 27.73 4.99 -11.24
CA THR A 249 28.30 3.68 -11.65
C THR A 249 27.54 2.50 -11.04
N GLU A 250 27.35 2.49 -9.72
CA GLU A 250 26.62 1.43 -9.02
C GLU A 250 25.18 1.20 -9.49
N LEU A 251 24.51 2.24 -10.00
CA LEU A 251 23.16 2.11 -10.55
C LEU A 251 23.24 1.61 -11.98
N LEU A 252 24.16 2.18 -12.78
CA LEU A 252 24.36 1.83 -14.19
C LEU A 252 24.75 0.36 -14.36
N ASP A 253 25.57 -0.17 -13.45
CA ASP A 253 26.00 -1.58 -13.44
C ASP A 253 24.84 -2.58 -13.28
N THR A 254 23.66 -2.11 -12.84
CA THR A 254 22.46 -2.94 -12.71
C THR A 254 21.62 -3.01 -13.97
N PHE A 255 21.94 -2.21 -15.00
CA PHE A 255 21.20 -2.17 -16.25
C PHE A 255 21.65 -3.27 -17.21
N TYR A 256 20.69 -3.87 -17.91
CA TYR A 256 20.95 -4.79 -19.01
C TYR A 256 19.81 -4.75 -20.03
N GLN A 257 20.04 -5.37 -21.18
CA GLN A 257 19.03 -5.55 -22.22
C GLN A 257 18.43 -6.96 -22.14
N GLU A 258 17.11 -7.03 -22.10
CA GLU A 258 16.35 -8.26 -22.22
C GLU A 258 15.47 -8.20 -23.48
N GLY A 259 15.95 -8.85 -24.54
CA GLY A 259 15.36 -8.74 -25.87
C GLY A 259 15.44 -7.32 -26.43
N ASN A 260 14.31 -6.62 -26.44
CA ASN A 260 14.21 -5.23 -26.87
C ASN A 260 14.02 -4.24 -25.71
N ASN A 261 13.89 -4.75 -24.48
CA ASN A 261 13.55 -3.97 -23.30
C ASN A 261 14.78 -3.65 -22.46
N THR A 262 14.90 -2.40 -22.03
CA THR A 262 15.94 -1.98 -21.08
C THR A 262 15.44 -2.28 -19.66
N CYS A 263 16.17 -3.12 -18.94
CA CYS A 263 15.82 -3.58 -17.59
C CYS A 263 16.88 -3.15 -16.58
N PHE A 264 16.48 -3.02 -15.32
CA PHE A 264 17.42 -2.84 -14.20
C PHE A 264 16.83 -3.38 -12.91
N TYR A 265 17.68 -3.85 -12.00
CA TYR A 265 17.26 -4.31 -10.68
C TYR A 265 17.61 -3.33 -9.56
N GLY A 266 18.52 -2.37 -9.81
CA GLY A 266 18.97 -1.36 -8.85
C GLY A 266 19.62 -1.93 -7.59
N VAL A 267 19.83 -1.07 -6.58
CA VAL A 267 20.49 -1.46 -5.32
C VAL A 267 19.58 -1.18 -4.12
N CYS A 268 19.11 -2.25 -3.48
CA CYS A 268 18.30 -2.22 -2.26
C CYS A 268 18.33 -3.60 -1.56
N MET A 269 17.77 -3.71 -0.35
CA MET A 269 17.79 -4.97 0.43
C MET A 269 17.15 -6.17 -0.30
N TYR A 270 16.11 -5.94 -1.10
CA TYR A 270 15.39 -6.98 -1.85
C TYR A 270 15.56 -6.86 -3.37
N CYS A 271 16.61 -6.18 -3.82
CA CYS A 271 16.91 -5.99 -5.24
C CYS A 271 17.88 -7.08 -5.69
N GLU A 272 17.47 -7.85 -6.69
CA GLU A 272 18.20 -9.02 -7.17
C GLU A 272 18.15 -9.05 -8.70
N PRO A 273 19.23 -9.50 -9.40
CA PRO A 273 19.24 -9.61 -10.86
C PRO A 273 18.08 -10.44 -11.44
N GLN A 274 17.58 -11.42 -10.67
CA GLN A 274 16.48 -12.31 -11.02
C GLN A 274 15.10 -11.65 -10.91
N SER A 275 15.01 -10.47 -10.28
CA SER A 275 13.77 -9.71 -10.08
C SER A 275 13.93 -8.27 -10.57
N PRO A 276 14.22 -8.04 -11.87
CA PRO A 276 14.35 -6.69 -12.43
C PRO A 276 12.99 -6.01 -12.61
N VAL A 277 13.03 -4.70 -12.91
CA VAL A 277 11.95 -4.02 -13.62
C VAL A 277 12.38 -3.76 -15.06
N CYS A 278 11.49 -3.98 -16.01
CA CYS A 278 11.76 -3.83 -17.44
C CYS A 278 10.88 -2.75 -18.07
N ALA A 279 11.51 -1.82 -18.78
CA ALA A 279 10.81 -0.82 -19.57
C ALA A 279 10.14 -1.44 -20.80
N LYS A 280 9.11 -0.79 -21.34
CA LYS A 280 8.62 -1.13 -22.70
C LYS A 280 9.54 -0.45 -23.71
N LYS A 281 10.39 -1.25 -24.38
CA LYS A 281 11.59 -0.75 -25.08
C LYS A 281 12.47 0.01 -24.08
N ASP A 282 12.53 1.33 -24.19
CA ASP A 282 13.29 2.18 -23.28
C ASP A 282 12.40 3.02 -22.35
N ILE A 283 11.07 2.95 -22.47
CA ILE A 283 10.15 3.78 -21.70
C ILE A 283 9.69 3.04 -20.43
N MET A 284 10.12 3.55 -19.28
CA MET A 284 9.71 3.09 -17.95
C MET A 284 8.69 4.07 -17.37
N GLU A 285 7.52 3.57 -17.01
CA GLU A 285 6.56 4.33 -16.22
C GLU A 285 6.91 4.24 -14.73
N GLY A 286 6.64 5.31 -13.97
CA GLY A 286 6.80 5.28 -12.52
C GLY A 286 6.24 6.53 -11.84
N ALA A 287 6.41 6.59 -10.53
CA ALA A 287 6.03 7.71 -9.69
C ALA A 287 7.27 8.53 -9.32
N VAL A 288 7.21 9.84 -9.52
CA VAL A 288 8.20 10.80 -9.07
C VAL A 288 7.66 11.51 -7.83
N ILE A 289 8.32 11.30 -6.70
CA ILE A 289 7.96 11.82 -5.39
C ILE A 289 8.96 12.93 -5.04
N MET A 290 8.47 14.16 -4.92
CA MET A 290 9.32 15.31 -4.60
C MET A 290 9.92 15.18 -3.20
N TRP A 291 11.25 15.37 -3.09
CA TRP A 291 11.90 15.42 -1.78
C TRP A 291 11.51 16.71 -1.06
N LEU A 292 11.21 16.61 0.24
CA LEU A 292 10.92 17.78 1.08
C LEU A 292 12.17 18.63 1.33
N PRO A 293 12.04 19.89 1.78
CA PRO A 293 13.19 20.72 2.10
C PRO A 293 14.15 20.02 3.07
N SER A 294 15.46 20.09 2.79
CA SER A 294 16.48 19.30 3.51
C SER A 294 16.77 19.80 4.92
N ASP A 295 16.33 21.01 5.25
CA ASP A 295 16.38 21.60 6.57
C ASP A 295 15.32 21.01 7.51
N ILE A 296 14.28 20.34 7.00
CA ILE A 296 13.29 19.65 7.82
C ILE A 296 13.84 18.29 8.27
N ARG A 297 13.89 18.08 9.58
CA ARG A 297 14.37 16.84 10.19
C ARG A 297 13.19 16.00 10.63
N PHE A 298 13.06 14.82 10.03
CA PHE A 298 12.04 13.86 10.41
C PHE A 298 12.64 12.79 11.33
N GLU A 299 11.95 12.50 12.43
CA GLU A 299 12.16 11.28 13.19
C GLU A 299 11.09 10.23 12.87
N ARG A 300 11.52 8.97 12.92
CA ARG A 300 10.72 7.80 12.58
C ARG A 300 10.37 7.05 13.86
N TYR A 301 9.09 6.86 14.11
CA TYR A 301 8.59 6.19 15.32
C TYR A 301 7.79 4.94 14.93
N PRO A 302 7.87 3.84 15.71
CA PRO A 302 7.05 2.67 15.48
C PRO A 302 5.57 3.01 15.74
N SER A 303 4.69 2.55 14.84
CA SER A 303 3.25 2.69 15.04
C SER A 303 2.81 1.81 16.22
N PRO A 304 1.95 2.30 17.15
CA PRO A 304 1.35 1.44 18.18
C PRO A 304 0.54 0.28 17.56
N TRP A 305 0.00 0.48 16.37
CA TRP A 305 -0.73 -0.53 15.61
C TRP A 305 0.13 -1.23 14.55
N GLN A 306 1.45 -1.26 14.74
CA GLN A 306 2.34 -2.04 13.89
C GLN A 306 1.99 -3.55 13.95
N ARG A 307 1.94 -4.20 12.78
CA ARG A 307 1.74 -5.65 12.65
C ARG A 307 2.98 -6.43 13.13
N SER A 308 2.82 -7.70 13.45
CA SER A 308 3.94 -8.58 13.82
C SER A 308 4.88 -8.95 12.66
N TYR A 309 4.40 -8.86 11.42
CA TYR A 309 5.08 -9.31 10.19
C TYR A 309 5.52 -10.79 10.19
N LYS A 310 4.97 -11.57 11.11
CA LYS A 310 5.26 -12.99 11.30
C LYS A 310 3.94 -13.74 11.37
N SER A 311 3.78 -14.76 10.55
CA SER A 311 2.54 -15.53 10.41
C SER A 311 2.04 -16.14 11.73
N GLU A 312 2.99 -16.52 12.57
CA GLU A 312 2.83 -17.20 13.85
C GLU A 312 2.64 -16.26 15.04
N LEU A 313 2.84 -14.95 14.85
CA LEU A 313 2.69 -13.97 15.92
C LEU A 313 1.51 -13.04 15.65
N VAL A 314 0.77 -12.75 16.71
CA VAL A 314 -0.28 -11.72 16.73
C VAL A 314 0.20 -10.52 17.51
N ALA A 315 -0.09 -9.31 17.01
CA ALA A 315 0.22 -8.10 17.75
C ALA A 315 -0.77 -7.88 18.90
N ARG A 316 -0.36 -7.17 19.96
CA ARG A 316 -1.21 -6.95 21.14
C ARG A 316 -2.52 -6.25 20.82
N TRP A 317 -2.50 -5.28 19.90
CA TRP A 317 -3.69 -4.58 19.45
C TRP A 317 -4.66 -5.49 18.68
N GLU A 318 -4.23 -6.65 18.19
CA GLU A 318 -5.10 -7.62 17.52
C GLU A 318 -6.00 -8.37 18.50
N VAL A 319 -5.53 -8.54 19.75
CA VAL A 319 -6.17 -9.38 20.78
C VAL A 319 -6.78 -8.59 21.93
N GLU A 320 -6.21 -7.45 22.32
CA GLU A 320 -6.65 -6.67 23.49
C GLU A 320 -7.76 -5.66 23.14
N GLU A 321 -8.97 -5.82 23.70
CA GLU A 321 -10.10 -4.91 23.44
C GLU A 321 -9.84 -3.47 23.92
N LYS A 322 -9.15 -3.31 25.05
CA LYS A 322 -8.81 -2.01 25.66
C LYS A 322 -7.39 -1.55 25.31
N TYR A 323 -6.85 -1.96 24.16
CA TYR A 323 -5.49 -1.59 23.75
C TYR A 323 -5.28 -0.07 23.69
N CYS A 324 -6.23 0.68 23.10
CA CYS A 324 -6.09 2.13 22.97
C CYS A 324 -6.08 2.87 24.31
N ASP A 325 -6.69 2.32 25.38
CA ASP A 325 -6.60 2.92 26.71
C ASP A 325 -5.16 3.00 27.21
N LYS A 326 -4.32 2.02 26.86
CA LYS A 326 -2.89 2.04 27.18
C LYS A 326 -2.13 3.04 26.31
N VAL A 327 -2.49 3.13 25.03
CA VAL A 327 -1.88 4.06 24.07
C VAL A 327 -2.14 5.50 24.50
N LYS A 328 -3.40 5.89 24.74
CA LYS A 328 -3.81 7.26 25.10
C LYS A 328 -3.23 7.71 26.45
N ASN A 329 -2.94 6.78 27.36
CA ASN A 329 -2.32 7.07 28.65
C ASN A 329 -0.79 7.24 28.57
N SER A 330 -0.18 6.92 27.43
CA SER A 330 1.25 7.16 27.25
C SER A 330 1.51 8.62 26.83
N LYS A 331 2.59 9.19 27.36
CA LYS A 331 2.97 10.61 27.17
C LYS A 331 2.91 11.12 25.71
N PRO A 332 3.39 10.40 24.67
CA PRO A 332 3.37 10.92 23.31
C PRO A 332 1.98 10.99 22.66
N TYR A 333 1.01 10.22 23.17
CA TYR A 333 -0.33 10.08 22.58
C TYR A 333 -1.46 10.61 23.48
N SER A 334 -1.13 11.17 24.64
CA SER A 334 -2.12 11.83 25.49
C SER A 334 -2.68 13.07 24.79
N LEU A 335 -4.00 13.19 24.77
CA LEU A 335 -4.70 14.31 24.15
C LEU A 335 -4.44 15.65 24.86
N GLU A 336 -4.00 15.62 26.12
CA GLU A 336 -3.65 16.83 26.88
C GLU A 336 -2.36 17.47 26.37
N THR A 337 -1.44 16.65 25.86
CA THR A 337 -0.08 17.08 25.51
C THR A 337 0.23 16.99 24.02
N SER A 338 -0.61 16.29 23.24
CA SER A 338 -0.27 15.91 21.87
C SER A 338 -1.49 15.66 21.00
N SER A 339 -1.42 16.09 19.73
CA SER A 339 -2.40 15.77 18.70
C SER A 339 -2.06 14.49 17.91
N LEU A 340 -0.96 13.81 18.27
CA LEU A 340 -0.38 12.69 17.54
C LEU A 340 -1.32 11.48 17.45
N LEU A 341 -2.09 11.20 18.50
CA LEU A 341 -3.09 10.13 18.46
C LEU A 341 -4.14 10.38 17.37
N LEU A 342 -4.64 11.61 17.28
CA LEU A 342 -5.60 12.00 16.25
C LEU A 342 -4.97 11.97 14.85
N ASP A 343 -3.68 12.27 14.73
CA ASP A 343 -2.93 12.12 13.48
C ASP A 343 -2.86 10.66 13.01
N LEU A 344 -2.62 9.73 13.93
CA LEU A 344 -2.60 8.30 13.64
C LEU A 344 -3.99 7.77 13.27
N ILE A 345 -5.06 8.32 13.83
CA ILE A 345 -6.43 7.96 13.45
C ILE A 345 -6.76 8.49 12.05
N ASP A 346 -6.40 9.74 11.73
CA ASP A 346 -6.54 10.28 10.38
C ASP A 346 -5.72 9.46 9.37
N ALA A 347 -4.50 9.03 9.75
CA ALA A 347 -3.65 8.16 8.95
C ALA A 347 -4.30 6.79 8.72
N ALA A 348 -4.91 6.19 9.75
CA ALA A 348 -5.61 4.91 9.64
C ALA A 348 -6.83 4.96 8.72
N ILE A 349 -7.60 6.05 8.77
CA ILE A 349 -8.72 6.28 7.84
C ILE A 349 -8.20 6.38 6.40
N PHE A 350 -7.12 7.14 6.19
CA PHE A 350 -6.49 7.28 4.89
C PHE A 350 -5.96 5.93 4.37
N ASP A 351 -5.18 5.22 5.19
CA ASP A 351 -4.64 3.91 4.88
C ASP A 351 -5.74 2.89 4.59
N PHE A 352 -6.86 2.93 5.31
CA PHE A 352 -7.95 2.00 5.07
C PHE A 352 -8.63 2.24 3.72
N LEU A 353 -8.84 3.50 3.33
CA LEU A 353 -9.37 3.83 2.00
C LEU A 353 -8.44 3.28 0.90
N LEU A 354 -7.14 3.45 1.09
CA LEU A 354 -6.07 2.95 0.23
C LEU A 354 -5.89 1.42 0.28
N ASP A 355 -6.32 0.77 1.37
CA ASP A 355 -5.96 -0.59 1.79
C ASP A 355 -4.44 -0.77 1.97
N ASN A 356 -3.81 0.21 2.61
CA ASN A 356 -2.41 0.20 3.02
C ASN A 356 -2.25 -0.42 4.42
N GLY A 357 -1.89 -1.69 4.48
CA GLY A 357 -1.65 -2.37 5.75
C GLY A 357 -0.21 -2.36 6.22
N ASP A 358 0.67 -1.55 5.61
CA ASP A 358 2.12 -1.55 5.86
C ASP A 358 2.63 -0.28 6.58
N ARG A 359 1.76 0.51 7.21
CA ARG A 359 2.20 1.67 8.02
C ARG A 359 2.72 1.27 9.39
N HIS A 360 3.89 0.63 9.39
CA HIS A 360 4.53 0.14 10.61
C HIS A 360 5.40 1.17 11.33
N HIS A 361 5.77 2.25 10.65
CA HIS A 361 6.31 3.45 11.27
C HIS A 361 5.57 4.68 10.76
N TYR A 362 5.76 5.78 11.46
CA TYR A 362 5.32 7.10 11.04
C TYR A 362 6.42 8.12 11.28
N GLU A 363 6.40 9.21 10.50
CA GLU A 363 7.42 10.24 10.53
C GLU A 363 6.85 11.56 11.05
N VAL A 364 7.58 12.22 11.96
CA VAL A 364 7.21 13.52 12.54
C VAL A 364 8.38 14.50 12.41
N PRO A 365 8.17 15.75 11.97
CA PRO A 365 9.22 16.74 11.94
C PRO A 365 9.60 17.19 13.37
N THR A 366 10.88 17.13 13.72
CA THR A 366 11.35 17.41 15.10
C THR A 366 11.84 18.83 15.31
N ASN A 367 12.15 19.54 14.24
CA ASN A 367 12.59 20.95 14.28
C ASN A 367 11.49 21.93 13.88
N MET A 368 10.22 21.52 13.95
CA MET A 368 9.06 22.35 13.66
C MET A 368 8.01 22.19 14.76
N ASN A 369 7.29 23.27 15.07
CA ASN A 369 6.19 23.27 16.02
C ASN A 369 5.10 24.24 15.53
N PRO A 370 3.81 23.84 15.42
CA PRO A 370 3.28 22.49 15.62
C PRO A 370 3.83 21.45 14.64
N ALA A 371 3.84 20.19 15.06
CA ALA A 371 4.28 19.04 14.26
C ALA A 371 3.15 18.00 14.13
N SER A 372 3.04 17.38 12.96
CA SER A 372 2.09 16.29 12.69
C SER A 372 2.75 15.09 12.04
N VAL A 373 2.04 13.96 12.00
CA VAL A 373 2.46 12.78 11.23
C VAL A 373 2.44 13.06 9.72
N PHE A 374 3.56 12.83 9.05
CA PHE A 374 3.67 12.85 7.60
C PHE A 374 3.42 11.44 7.03
N LEU A 375 2.75 11.39 5.88
CA LEU A 375 2.26 10.15 5.27
C LEU A 375 3.14 9.78 4.07
N PHE A 376 4.37 9.36 4.38
CA PHE A 376 5.31 8.84 3.39
C PHE A 376 5.00 7.38 3.03
N ASP A 377 5.58 6.94 1.90
CA ASP A 377 5.61 5.55 1.42
C ASP A 377 4.22 4.87 1.36
N ASN A 378 3.37 5.30 0.43
CA ASN A 378 2.03 4.75 0.24
C ASN A 378 1.98 3.67 -0.86
N GLY A 379 3.13 3.24 -1.38
CA GLY A 379 3.26 2.26 -2.47
C GLY A 379 2.68 0.87 -2.17
N LYS A 380 2.46 0.53 -0.90
CA LYS A 380 1.84 -0.73 -0.47
C LYS A 380 0.31 -0.69 -0.43
N SER A 381 -0.29 0.33 -1.05
CA SER A 381 -1.74 0.48 -1.20
C SER A 381 -2.30 -0.15 -2.47
N PHE A 382 -3.63 -0.23 -2.61
CA PHE A 382 -4.32 -0.66 -3.84
C PHE A 382 -3.82 -2.00 -4.41
N GLY A 383 -3.55 -2.98 -3.53
CA GLY A 383 -3.13 -4.33 -3.96
C GLY A 383 -4.30 -5.20 -4.42
N ASN A 384 -5.47 -5.06 -3.80
CA ASN A 384 -6.64 -5.88 -4.11
C ASN A 384 -7.95 -5.08 -3.94
N PRO A 385 -8.75 -4.86 -5.00
CA PRO A 385 -10.01 -4.12 -4.92
C PRO A 385 -11.17 -4.95 -4.36
N HIS A 386 -10.99 -6.26 -4.22
CA HIS A 386 -12.02 -7.22 -3.79
C HIS A 386 -11.91 -7.60 -2.31
N ARG A 387 -10.94 -7.00 -1.61
CA ARG A 387 -10.68 -7.23 -0.18
C ARG A 387 -10.63 -5.88 0.56
N ASP A 388 -11.13 -5.87 1.79
CA ASP A 388 -11.11 -4.69 2.65
C ASP A 388 -10.60 -5.10 4.04
N HIS A 389 -9.41 -4.66 4.41
CA HIS A 389 -8.77 -5.05 5.67
C HIS A 389 -9.19 -4.12 6.81
N LEU A 390 -10.32 -4.45 7.45
CA LEU A 390 -10.93 -3.63 8.51
C LEU A 390 -10.03 -3.42 9.73
N ASP A 391 -9.05 -4.30 9.95
CA ASP A 391 -8.07 -4.15 11.03
C ASP A 391 -7.15 -2.94 10.84
N ILE A 392 -7.04 -2.36 9.64
CA ILE A 392 -6.39 -1.06 9.43
C ILE A 392 -7.12 0.06 10.19
N LEU A 393 -8.44 -0.04 10.40
CA LEU A 393 -9.21 0.92 11.18
C LEU A 393 -9.08 0.74 12.71
N ALA A 394 -8.19 -0.14 13.20
CA ALA A 394 -8.00 -0.37 14.63
C ALA A 394 -7.80 0.90 15.46
N PRO A 395 -6.99 1.89 15.04
CA PRO A 395 -6.89 3.15 15.77
C PRO A 395 -8.25 3.86 15.93
N LEU A 396 -9.11 3.84 14.90
CA LEU A 396 -10.42 4.48 14.95
C LEU A 396 -11.37 3.75 15.90
N TYR A 397 -11.60 2.44 15.68
CA TYR A 397 -12.63 1.73 16.44
C TYR A 397 -12.20 1.35 17.87
N GLN A 398 -10.90 1.32 18.18
CA GLN A 398 -10.43 1.07 19.55
C GLN A 398 -10.38 2.35 20.38
N CYS A 399 -10.01 3.48 19.78
CA CYS A 399 -9.92 4.75 20.50
C CYS A 399 -11.26 5.48 20.54
N CYS A 400 -12.12 5.27 19.55
CA CYS A 400 -13.36 6.02 19.35
C CYS A 400 -13.16 7.54 19.47
N LEU A 401 -12.12 8.04 18.80
CA LEU A 401 -11.80 9.46 18.69
C LEU A 401 -11.68 9.80 17.20
N LEU A 402 -12.13 10.98 16.79
CA LEU A 402 -12.00 11.47 15.43
C LEU A 402 -12.06 12.99 15.43
N ARG A 403 -11.18 13.63 14.67
CA ARG A 403 -11.29 15.09 14.47
C ARG A 403 -12.60 15.44 13.80
N ARG A 404 -13.30 16.43 14.36
CA ARG A 404 -14.53 16.95 13.74
C ARG A 404 -14.32 17.37 12.28
N LYS A 405 -13.18 18.01 11.98
CA LYS A 405 -12.83 18.42 10.62
C LYS A 405 -12.71 17.22 9.66
N THR A 406 -12.12 16.10 10.10
CA THR A 406 -12.01 14.88 9.30
C THR A 406 -13.40 14.29 9.05
N TRP A 407 -14.23 14.20 10.10
CA TRP A 407 -15.60 13.71 9.98
C TRP A 407 -16.44 14.52 8.98
N GLU A 408 -16.46 15.84 9.13
CA GLU A 408 -17.19 16.72 8.22
C GLU A 408 -16.67 16.59 6.78
N ARG A 409 -15.35 16.47 6.60
CA ARG A 409 -14.76 16.29 5.27
C ARG A 409 -15.17 14.98 4.60
N LEU A 410 -15.21 13.86 5.34
CA LEU A 410 -15.65 12.56 4.83
C LEU A 410 -17.11 12.60 4.35
N LYS A 411 -17.99 13.25 5.12
CA LYS A 411 -19.42 13.40 4.77
C LYS A 411 -19.66 14.18 3.48
N LEU A 412 -18.69 14.95 3.01
CA LEU A 412 -18.83 15.63 1.71
C LEU A 412 -18.84 14.64 0.54
N PHE A 413 -18.28 13.45 0.73
CA PHE A 413 -18.08 12.45 -0.33
C PHE A 413 -19.04 11.24 -0.27
N THR A 414 -20.23 11.41 0.32
CA THR A 414 -21.26 10.35 0.37
C THR A 414 -21.81 10.00 -1.01
N GLY A 415 -22.44 8.82 -1.11
CA GLY A 415 -23.17 8.40 -2.31
C GLY A 415 -22.31 8.17 -3.56
N GLY A 416 -21.08 7.67 -3.38
CA GLY A 416 -20.20 7.34 -4.52
C GLY A 416 -19.42 8.53 -5.08
N THR A 417 -19.43 9.67 -4.38
CA THR A 417 -18.78 10.89 -4.87
C THR A 417 -17.28 10.91 -4.60
N LEU A 418 -16.75 10.06 -3.70
CA LEU A 418 -15.32 9.93 -3.47
C LEU A 418 -14.60 9.35 -4.70
N SER A 419 -15.08 8.20 -5.20
CA SER A 419 -14.50 7.53 -6.37
C SER A 419 -14.55 8.40 -7.63
N SER A 420 -15.72 8.99 -7.93
CA SER A 420 -15.91 9.84 -9.11
C SER A 420 -15.13 11.16 -9.04
N SER A 421 -14.94 11.71 -7.83
CA SER A 421 -14.05 12.86 -7.62
C SER A 421 -12.58 12.47 -7.81
N LEU A 422 -12.16 11.32 -7.26
CA LEU A 422 -10.79 10.85 -7.40
C LEU A 422 -10.46 10.56 -8.86
N GLU A 423 -11.34 9.87 -9.58
CA GLU A 423 -11.20 9.60 -11.01
C GLU A 423 -10.98 10.90 -11.81
N GLN A 424 -11.74 11.95 -11.53
CA GLN A 424 -11.58 13.25 -12.20
C GLN A 424 -10.23 13.90 -11.92
N THR A 425 -9.77 13.88 -10.67
CA THR A 425 -8.44 14.43 -10.35
C THR A 425 -7.31 13.60 -10.95
N LEU A 426 -7.44 12.27 -11.03
CA LEU A 426 -6.43 11.38 -11.60
C LEU A 426 -6.26 11.54 -13.12
N LYS A 427 -7.23 12.11 -13.84
CA LYS A 427 -7.10 12.47 -15.26
C LYS A 427 -5.96 13.46 -15.54
N TYR A 428 -5.53 14.20 -14.53
CA TYR A 428 -4.41 15.15 -14.61
C TYR A 428 -3.04 14.47 -14.48
N SER A 429 -3.01 13.15 -14.22
CA SER A 429 -1.77 12.39 -14.19
C SER A 429 -1.35 11.93 -15.59
N HIS A 430 -0.07 12.05 -15.92
CA HIS A 430 0.49 11.62 -17.21
C HIS A 430 0.53 10.09 -17.39
N ILE A 431 0.20 9.34 -16.34
CA ILE A 431 0.08 7.88 -16.35
C ILE A 431 -1.38 7.42 -16.24
N SER A 432 -2.34 8.32 -16.53
CA SER A 432 -3.75 7.96 -16.59
C SER A 432 -4.00 6.86 -17.65
N PRO A 433 -4.82 5.83 -17.35
CA PRO A 433 -5.53 5.60 -16.09
C PRO A 433 -4.61 5.17 -14.94
N VAL A 434 -4.79 5.77 -13.75
CA VAL A 434 -3.98 5.47 -12.55
C VAL A 434 -4.56 4.28 -11.76
N LEU A 435 -5.88 4.22 -11.63
CA LEU A 435 -6.60 3.14 -10.94
C LEU A 435 -7.61 2.49 -11.88
N THR A 436 -7.94 1.22 -11.63
CA THR A 436 -9.05 0.53 -12.29
C THR A 436 -10.39 0.91 -11.64
N ASN A 437 -11.49 0.71 -12.37
CA ASN A 437 -12.84 0.91 -11.84
C ASN A 437 -13.11 0.08 -10.58
N ALA A 438 -12.51 -1.11 -10.48
CA ALA A 438 -12.65 -1.97 -9.30
C ALA A 438 -12.07 -1.29 -8.04
N HIS A 439 -10.90 -0.65 -8.14
CA HIS A 439 -10.30 0.11 -7.03
C HIS A 439 -11.09 1.37 -6.69
N LEU A 440 -11.62 2.07 -7.72
CA LEU A 440 -12.49 3.22 -7.51
C LEU A 440 -13.76 2.84 -6.74
N HIS A 441 -14.45 1.77 -7.12
CA HIS A 441 -15.62 1.28 -6.39
C HIS A 441 -15.28 0.78 -4.97
N ALA A 442 -14.07 0.24 -4.77
CA ALA A 442 -13.62 -0.18 -3.44
C ALA A 442 -13.52 1.00 -2.46
N LEU A 443 -13.11 2.19 -2.91
CA LEU A 443 -13.04 3.39 -2.08
C LEU A 443 -14.40 3.77 -1.49
N ASP A 444 -15.46 3.77 -2.30
CA ASP A 444 -16.80 4.11 -1.83
C ASP A 444 -17.33 3.07 -0.84
N ARG A 445 -17.06 1.79 -1.10
CA ARG A 445 -17.40 0.69 -0.18
C ARG A 445 -16.66 0.85 1.15
N ARG A 446 -15.37 1.19 1.12
CA ARG A 446 -14.55 1.44 2.32
C ARG A 446 -15.02 2.66 3.09
N LEU A 447 -15.43 3.73 2.40
CA LEU A 447 -16.01 4.91 3.06
C LEU A 447 -17.25 4.55 3.90
N LEU A 448 -18.10 3.63 3.43
CA LEU A 448 -19.24 3.14 4.24
C LEU A 448 -18.79 2.41 5.51
N TYR A 449 -17.73 1.61 5.47
CA TYR A 449 -17.20 0.98 6.69
C TYR A 449 -16.66 2.01 7.68
N ILE A 450 -16.04 3.10 7.21
CA ILE A 450 -15.61 4.21 8.08
C ILE A 450 -16.82 4.85 8.75
N PHE A 451 -17.88 5.18 8.00
CA PHE A 451 -19.11 5.72 8.59
C PHE A 451 -19.70 4.77 9.63
N ALA A 452 -19.76 3.46 9.35
CA ALA A 452 -20.25 2.46 10.29
C ALA A 452 -19.42 2.42 11.58
N ALA A 453 -18.08 2.46 11.48
CA ALA A 453 -17.20 2.49 12.65
C ALA A 453 -17.42 3.74 13.51
N VAL A 454 -17.56 4.92 12.90
CA VAL A 454 -17.80 6.17 13.64
C VAL A 454 -19.19 6.18 14.29
N GLU A 455 -20.23 5.73 13.59
CA GLU A 455 -21.59 5.62 14.15
C GLU A 455 -21.66 4.67 15.34
N ILE A 456 -20.99 3.52 15.28
CA ILE A 456 -20.83 2.62 16.42
C ILE A 456 -20.19 3.37 17.60
N CYS A 457 -19.05 4.03 17.37
CA CYS A 457 -18.37 4.78 18.41
C CYS A 457 -19.26 5.86 19.03
N MET A 458 -20.00 6.63 18.21
CA MET A 458 -20.89 7.70 18.66
C MET A 458 -22.06 7.15 19.47
N LYS A 459 -22.64 6.02 19.07
CA LYS A 459 -23.72 5.35 19.80
C LYS A 459 -23.27 4.86 21.18
N GLU A 460 -22.03 4.38 21.29
CA GLU A 460 -21.51 3.79 22.53
C GLU A 460 -20.91 4.81 23.50
N ASN A 461 -20.28 5.86 22.98
CA ASN A 461 -19.51 6.81 23.78
C ASN A 461 -20.12 8.22 23.82
N GLY A 462 -21.05 8.52 22.92
CA GLY A 462 -21.63 9.85 22.73
C GLY A 462 -20.81 10.72 21.76
N VAL A 463 -21.52 11.53 20.96
CA VAL A 463 -20.96 12.33 19.87
C VAL A 463 -19.82 13.25 20.33
N PHE A 464 -19.98 13.93 21.47
CA PHE A 464 -18.99 14.90 21.97
C PHE A 464 -17.68 14.26 22.46
N LYS A 465 -17.71 12.98 22.86
CA LYS A 465 -16.49 12.26 23.24
C LYS A 465 -15.74 11.72 22.02
N VAL A 466 -16.48 11.40 20.96
CA VAL A 466 -15.90 10.86 19.72
C VAL A 466 -15.39 11.96 18.81
N LEU A 467 -16.17 13.02 18.60
CA LEU A 467 -15.86 14.10 17.65
C LEU A 467 -15.17 15.28 18.36
N VAL A 468 -13.84 15.19 18.44
CA VAL A 468 -12.95 16.14 19.12
C VAL A 468 -12.38 17.23 18.22
#